data_AF-A0A8K0GBV9-F1
#
_entry.id   AF-A0A8K0GBV9-F1
#
_cell.length_a   1.000
_cell.length_b   1.000
_cell.length_c   1.000
_cell.angle_alpha   90.00
_cell.angle_beta   90.00
_cell.angle_gamma   90.00
#
_symmetry.space_group_name_H-M   'P 1'
#
loop_
_entity.id
_entity.type
_entity.pdbx_description
1 polymer ?
#
loop_
_entity_poly.entity_id
_entity_poly.type
_entity_poly.pdbx_seq_one_letter_code
_entity_poly.pdbx_strand_id
1 'polypeptide(L)'
;NAVVQGTLLALQYMGKDKGGKGGVIVNMASSAGLEPSSCSPIYAGTKHFVVGFSRSLGTPYYYDRSGVKILTMCPALTCTPLVTEADKHALTSLSSDLRQYMIQELAKNPAQSVQSVARGMIVLITKGDNGSVWVCEGDEPIYEVNIPGRLRYQSLAPFTFKPADDTKLFQDIYSQTASDSVSGRFRQVFKRKIALVTGGIGLSSVKELLRHGVQFDYIADIDEPRGEEILKEIIKEFGTNRAIFIKTDVTQVNQLEGKVKCPNAVVQGTLLALQYMGKDKGGKGGVIVNMGSTADLEPASYSPIYVSTKHFVLGFSRSLGTPYYYDRTVFKILTMCPGPTYTPLITEAYKHTLTTMSLDLRQNMKEEVEKRPGQSVENVVRGIIVLITKGDNGSVWVCEDEPIYE
;
A
#
# COMPACT_ATOMS: atom_id res chain seq x y z
N ASN A 1 14.71 -10.69 -3.32
CA ASN A 1 14.95 -9.31 -2.87
C ASN A 1 16.27 -9.29 -2.12
N ALA A 2 17.33 -8.70 -2.70
CA ALA A 2 18.69 -8.79 -2.19
C ALA A 2 18.86 -8.13 -0.81
N VAL A 3 18.16 -7.01 -0.55
CA VAL A 3 18.20 -6.33 0.75
C VAL A 3 17.69 -7.25 1.85
N VAL A 4 16.53 -7.89 1.65
CA VAL A 4 15.95 -8.82 2.64
C VAL A 4 16.91 -9.96 2.95
N GLN A 5 17.43 -10.63 1.92
CA GLN A 5 18.34 -11.76 2.11
C GLN A 5 19.64 -11.32 2.77
N GLY A 6 20.22 -10.20 2.34
CA GLY A 6 21.45 -9.64 2.93
C GLY A 6 21.28 -9.26 4.39
N THR A 7 20.19 -8.57 4.75
CA THR A 7 19.91 -8.18 6.14
C THR A 7 19.70 -9.41 7.03
N LEU A 8 18.91 -10.39 6.58
CA LEU A 8 18.66 -11.61 7.38
C LEU A 8 19.94 -12.44 7.56
N LEU A 9 20.77 -12.54 6.52
CA LEU A 9 22.06 -13.20 6.59
C LEU A 9 23.00 -12.47 7.56
N ALA A 10 23.06 -11.14 7.47
CA ALA A 10 23.85 -10.32 8.39
C ALA A 10 23.39 -10.49 9.84
N LEU A 11 22.08 -10.48 10.11
CA LEU A 11 21.54 -10.76 11.45
C LEU A 11 21.93 -12.14 11.97
N GLN A 12 21.94 -13.16 11.10
CA GLN A 12 22.33 -14.52 11.48
C GLN A 12 23.79 -14.61 11.94
N TYR A 13 24.71 -13.86 11.31
CA TYR A 13 26.14 -13.92 11.63
C TYR A 13 26.61 -12.85 12.62
N MET A 14 25.98 -11.68 12.63
CA MET A 14 26.36 -10.56 13.49
C MET A 14 25.65 -10.60 14.84
N GLY A 15 24.45 -11.17 14.93
CA GLY A 15 23.63 -11.15 16.13
C GLY A 15 24.30 -11.79 17.35
N LYS A 16 24.31 -11.10 18.49
CA LYS A 16 24.83 -11.61 19.77
C LYS A 16 24.07 -12.85 20.25
N ASP A 17 22.76 -12.90 20.02
CA ASP A 17 21.91 -14.08 20.25
C ASP A 17 22.29 -15.30 19.38
N LYS A 18 23.15 -15.11 18.37
CA LYS A 18 23.71 -16.14 17.50
C LYS A 18 25.22 -16.32 17.67
N GLY A 19 25.82 -15.75 18.72
CA GLY A 19 27.26 -15.83 18.99
C GLY A 19 28.10 -14.79 18.24
N GLY A 20 27.48 -13.85 17.53
CA GLY A 20 28.14 -12.70 16.93
C GLY A 20 28.46 -11.58 17.93
N LYS A 21 28.91 -10.43 17.43
CA LYS A 21 29.37 -9.29 18.26
C LYS A 21 28.39 -8.11 18.28
N GLY A 22 27.25 -8.22 17.61
CA GLY A 22 26.41 -7.09 17.24
C GLY A 22 27.01 -6.31 16.07
N GLY A 23 26.49 -5.11 15.81
CA GLY A 23 27.03 -4.23 14.78
C GLY A 23 26.00 -3.28 14.20
N VAL A 24 26.19 -2.90 12.94
CA VAL A 24 25.30 -1.98 12.21
C VAL A 24 25.06 -2.54 10.82
N ILE A 25 23.80 -2.59 10.39
CA ILE A 25 23.38 -2.86 9.01
C ILE A 25 22.76 -1.57 8.47
N VAL A 26 23.21 -1.14 7.30
CA VAL A 26 22.59 -0.03 6.57
C VAL A 26 21.88 -0.56 5.34
N ASN A 27 20.56 -0.42 5.30
CA ASN A 27 19.75 -0.78 4.16
C ASN A 27 19.57 0.42 3.21
N MET A 28 19.84 0.19 1.92
CA MET A 28 19.74 1.21 0.87
C MET A 28 18.33 1.28 0.28
N ALA A 29 17.56 2.28 0.69
CA ALA A 29 16.27 2.64 0.12
C ALA A 29 16.47 3.69 -1.01
N SER A 30 15.69 4.78 -0.98
CA SER A 30 15.73 5.93 -1.89
C SER A 30 14.77 7.00 -1.35
N SER A 31 14.89 8.26 -1.77
CA SER A 31 13.84 9.27 -1.52
C SER A 31 12.45 8.82 -2.05
N ALA A 32 12.41 8.05 -3.15
CA ALA A 32 11.19 7.39 -3.65
C ALA A 32 10.61 6.32 -2.70
N GLY A 33 11.30 6.01 -1.59
CA GLY A 33 10.77 5.19 -0.49
C GLY A 33 9.96 5.98 0.54
N LEU A 34 9.90 7.31 0.39
CA LEU A 34 9.21 8.25 1.27
C LEU A 34 8.15 9.06 0.49
N GLU A 35 8.44 9.34 -0.78
CA GLU A 35 7.60 10.14 -1.66
C GLU A 35 7.07 9.35 -2.86
N PRO A 36 5.91 9.76 -3.42
CA PRO A 36 5.37 9.17 -4.65
C PRO A 36 6.32 9.39 -5.84
N SER A 37 6.42 8.40 -6.73
CA SER A 37 7.17 8.53 -7.99
C SER A 37 6.32 8.10 -9.18
N SER A 38 5.67 9.06 -9.85
CA SER A 38 4.76 8.79 -10.97
C SER A 38 5.47 8.08 -12.12
N CYS A 39 6.75 8.36 -12.35
CA CYS A 39 7.49 7.80 -13.47
C CYS A 39 7.91 6.34 -13.24
N SER A 40 7.85 5.84 -12.00
CA SER A 40 8.27 4.49 -11.64
C SER A 40 7.51 3.99 -10.39
N PRO A 41 6.19 3.78 -10.48
CA PRO A 41 5.35 3.45 -9.31
C PRO A 41 5.75 2.14 -8.63
N ILE A 42 6.20 1.13 -9.41
CA ILE A 42 6.69 -0.14 -8.86
C ILE A 42 8.00 0.08 -8.11
N TYR A 43 8.93 0.89 -8.65
CA TYR A 43 10.17 1.22 -7.96
C TYR A 43 9.90 1.94 -6.64
N ALA A 44 9.01 2.94 -6.63
CA ALA A 44 8.60 3.61 -5.39
C ALA A 44 8.05 2.61 -4.36
N GLY A 45 7.17 1.69 -4.80
CA GLY A 45 6.71 0.59 -3.96
C GLY A 45 7.86 -0.26 -3.40
N THR A 46 8.84 -0.65 -4.24
CA THR A 46 10.00 -1.44 -3.75
C THR A 46 10.87 -0.68 -2.75
N LYS A 47 10.93 0.65 -2.83
CA LYS A 47 11.70 1.48 -1.90
C LYS A 47 10.95 1.72 -0.60
N HIS A 48 9.62 1.89 -0.65
CA HIS A 48 8.77 1.88 0.54
C HIS A 48 8.84 0.52 1.25
N PHE A 49 8.90 -0.60 0.51
CA PHE A 49 9.14 -1.93 1.08
C PHE A 49 10.41 -1.96 1.95
N VAL A 50 11.53 -1.42 1.43
CA VAL A 50 12.80 -1.40 2.17
C VAL A 50 12.70 -0.55 3.43
N VAL A 51 12.00 0.59 3.38
CA VAL A 51 11.74 1.42 4.57
C VAL A 51 10.94 0.65 5.62
N GLY A 52 9.80 0.05 5.23
CA GLY A 52 8.97 -0.75 6.15
C GLY A 52 9.70 -1.95 6.74
N PHE A 53 10.51 -2.63 5.93
CA PHE A 53 11.36 -3.75 6.36
C PHE A 53 12.37 -3.31 7.42
N SER A 54 13.10 -2.24 7.13
CA SER A 54 14.18 -1.75 7.97
C SER A 54 13.65 -1.19 9.29
N ARG A 55 12.53 -0.46 9.27
CA ARG A 55 11.86 0.02 10.50
C ARG A 55 11.32 -1.13 11.36
N SER A 56 10.81 -2.20 10.75
CA SER A 56 10.32 -3.38 11.48
C SER A 56 11.44 -4.15 12.17
N LEU A 57 12.58 -4.33 11.48
CA LEU A 57 13.77 -4.94 12.06
C LEU A 57 14.52 -3.99 13.01
N GLY A 58 14.30 -2.68 12.90
CA GLY A 58 14.80 -1.65 13.81
C GLY A 58 13.99 -1.48 15.09
N THR A 59 13.05 -2.38 15.40
CA THR A 59 12.33 -2.35 16.68
C THR A 59 13.22 -2.83 17.84
N PRO A 60 12.94 -2.42 19.09
CA PRO A 60 13.71 -2.87 20.26
C PRO A 60 13.80 -4.39 20.37
N TYR A 61 12.71 -5.10 20.02
CA TYR A 61 12.66 -6.56 20.01
C TYR A 61 13.87 -7.21 19.32
N TYR A 62 14.27 -6.72 18.15
CA TYR A 62 15.42 -7.26 17.42
C TYR A 62 16.77 -6.76 17.94
N TYR A 63 16.84 -5.47 18.29
CA TYR A 63 18.10 -4.86 18.72
C TYR A 63 18.56 -5.38 20.08
N ASP A 64 17.67 -5.51 21.05
CA ASP A 64 18.01 -5.92 22.41
C ASP A 64 18.60 -7.34 22.46
N ARG A 65 18.23 -8.18 21.49
CA ARG A 65 18.74 -9.54 21.34
C ARG A 65 20.03 -9.60 20.52
N SER A 66 20.00 -8.99 19.35
CA SER A 66 21.08 -9.11 18.38
C SER A 66 22.24 -8.17 18.64
N GLY A 67 22.01 -7.04 19.30
CA GLY A 67 22.94 -5.92 19.38
C GLY A 67 23.29 -5.33 18.01
N VAL A 68 22.48 -5.59 16.98
CA VAL A 68 22.70 -5.10 15.61
C VAL A 68 21.73 -3.95 15.32
N LYS A 69 22.25 -2.74 15.14
CA LYS A 69 21.45 -1.59 14.70
C LYS A 69 21.03 -1.78 13.24
N ILE A 70 19.78 -1.47 12.93
CA ILE A 70 19.27 -1.38 11.56
C ILE A 70 19.08 0.09 11.21
N LEU A 71 19.78 0.58 10.21
CA LEU A 71 19.70 1.96 9.71
C LEU A 71 19.21 1.96 8.26
N THR A 72 18.51 3.01 7.86
CA THR A 72 18.02 3.16 6.48
C THR A 72 18.56 4.43 5.86
N MET A 73 19.20 4.32 4.70
CA MET A 73 19.59 5.48 3.91
C MET A 73 18.67 5.59 2.68
N CYS A 74 18.18 6.81 2.43
CA CYS A 74 17.30 7.18 1.33
C CYS A 74 17.98 8.22 0.43
N PRO A 75 18.85 7.81 -0.52
CA PRO A 75 19.44 8.76 -1.45
C PRO A 75 18.40 9.28 -2.45
N ALA A 76 18.47 10.58 -2.74
CA ALA A 76 17.92 11.19 -3.94
C ALA A 76 18.81 10.94 -5.17
N LEU A 77 18.56 11.67 -6.26
CA LEU A 77 19.21 11.48 -7.56
C LEU A 77 20.75 11.54 -7.45
N THR A 78 21.42 10.39 -7.61
CA THR A 78 22.88 10.28 -7.46
C THR A 78 23.53 10.11 -8.84
N CYS A 79 24.53 10.94 -9.15
CA CYS A 79 25.31 10.89 -10.39
C CYS A 79 26.11 9.58 -10.47
N THR A 80 25.52 8.58 -11.12
CA THR A 80 26.10 7.26 -11.33
C THR A 80 25.86 6.84 -12.78
N PRO A 81 26.66 5.88 -13.32
CA PRO A 81 26.39 5.30 -14.64
C PRO A 81 24.94 4.83 -14.81
N LEU A 82 24.32 4.33 -13.74
CA LEU A 82 22.91 3.91 -13.74
C LEU A 82 21.94 5.03 -14.16
N VAL A 83 22.24 6.28 -13.80
CA VAL A 83 21.43 7.45 -14.15
C VAL A 83 21.85 8.02 -15.50
N THR A 84 23.15 8.19 -15.74
CA THR A 84 23.66 8.78 -16.99
C THR A 84 23.43 7.89 -18.21
N GLU A 85 23.19 6.59 -18.01
CA GLU A 85 22.87 5.62 -19.07
C GLU A 85 21.42 5.15 -19.03
N ALA A 86 20.56 5.74 -18.18
CA ALA A 86 19.16 5.34 -18.05
C ALA A 86 18.42 5.42 -19.40
N ASP A 87 18.70 6.44 -20.22
CA ASP A 87 18.13 6.59 -21.57
C ASP A 87 18.45 5.43 -22.52
N LYS A 88 19.61 4.79 -22.34
CA LYS A 88 20.07 3.68 -23.18
C LYS A 88 19.46 2.35 -22.78
N HIS A 89 18.93 2.25 -21.55
CA HIS A 89 18.46 1.00 -20.97
C HIS A 89 17.04 1.12 -20.42
N ALA A 90 16.89 1.77 -19.26
CA ALA A 90 15.66 1.80 -18.48
C ALA A 90 14.52 2.60 -19.13
N LEU A 91 14.82 3.67 -19.86
CA LEU A 91 13.81 4.59 -20.41
C LEU A 91 13.33 4.22 -21.81
N THR A 92 13.97 3.23 -22.44
CA THR A 92 13.65 2.78 -23.81
C THR A 92 12.23 2.22 -23.93
N SER A 93 11.68 1.68 -22.85
CA SER A 93 10.35 1.07 -22.81
C SER A 93 9.22 2.04 -22.43
N LEU A 94 9.57 3.26 -22.01
CA LEU A 94 8.60 4.29 -21.65
C LEU A 94 8.03 4.96 -22.90
N SER A 95 6.76 5.33 -22.84
CA SER A 95 6.16 6.22 -23.85
C SER A 95 6.84 7.59 -23.82
N SER A 96 6.84 8.29 -24.96
CA SER A 96 7.58 9.56 -25.15
C SER A 96 7.17 10.64 -24.16
N ASP A 97 5.88 10.72 -23.86
CA ASP A 97 5.28 11.60 -22.86
C ASP A 97 5.73 11.29 -21.42
N LEU A 98 5.74 10.01 -21.03
CA LEU A 98 6.22 9.58 -19.70
C LEU A 98 7.71 9.81 -19.55
N ARG A 99 8.49 9.60 -20.62
CA ARG A 99 9.93 9.93 -20.64
C ARG A 99 10.13 11.43 -20.46
N GLN A 100 9.40 12.26 -21.20
CA GLN A 100 9.51 13.72 -21.08
C GLN A 100 9.14 14.20 -19.67
N TYR A 101 8.05 13.67 -19.11
CA TYR A 101 7.65 13.94 -17.73
C TYR A 101 8.75 13.54 -16.74
N MET A 102 9.32 12.34 -16.89
CA MET A 102 10.42 11.89 -16.02
C MET A 102 11.63 12.82 -16.10
N ILE A 103 12.05 13.26 -17.30
CA ILE A 103 13.17 14.19 -17.46
C ILE A 103 12.87 15.51 -16.72
N GLN A 104 11.65 16.02 -16.83
CA GLN A 104 11.23 17.24 -16.12
C GLN A 104 11.25 17.06 -14.59
N GLU A 105 10.77 15.92 -14.08
CA GLU A 105 10.82 15.62 -12.64
C GLU A 105 12.25 15.45 -12.13
N LEU A 106 13.12 14.79 -12.89
CA LEU A 106 14.53 14.65 -12.53
C LEU A 106 15.25 16.01 -12.52
N ALA A 107 14.93 16.90 -13.45
CA ALA A 107 15.51 18.24 -13.53
C ALA A 107 15.16 19.14 -12.34
N LYS A 108 14.06 18.86 -11.61
CA LYS A 108 13.68 19.60 -10.40
C LYS A 108 14.49 19.23 -9.17
N ASN A 109 15.17 18.08 -9.19
CA ASN A 109 15.87 17.54 -8.04
C ASN A 109 17.37 17.78 -8.16
N PRO A 110 18.02 18.45 -7.19
CA PRO A 110 19.46 18.65 -7.22
C PRO A 110 20.16 17.28 -7.15
N ALA A 111 20.94 16.98 -8.18
CA ALA A 111 21.72 15.76 -8.21
C ALA A 111 22.83 15.82 -7.15
N GLN A 112 23.25 14.64 -6.67
CA GLN A 112 24.32 14.51 -5.70
C GLN A 112 25.44 13.59 -6.19
N SER A 113 26.64 13.81 -5.68
CA SER A 113 27.83 13.01 -5.90
C SER A 113 27.82 11.72 -5.08
N VAL A 114 28.49 10.68 -5.59
CA VAL A 114 28.74 9.45 -4.82
C VAL A 114 29.57 9.72 -3.56
N GLN A 115 30.43 10.73 -3.59
CA GLN A 115 31.24 11.17 -2.45
C GLN A 115 30.35 11.75 -1.34
N SER A 116 29.30 12.50 -1.68
CA SER A 116 28.37 13.00 -0.66
C SER A 116 27.58 11.87 -0.01
N VAL A 117 27.08 10.93 -0.80
CA VAL A 117 26.41 9.73 -0.27
C VAL A 117 27.35 8.93 0.66
N ALA A 118 28.63 8.79 0.30
CA ALA A 118 29.63 8.13 1.13
C ALA A 118 29.92 8.88 2.44
N ARG A 119 30.01 10.22 2.41
CA ARG A 119 30.14 11.04 3.63
C ARG A 119 28.90 10.91 4.52
N GLY A 120 27.71 10.97 3.93
CA GLY A 120 26.46 10.72 4.62
C GLY A 120 26.44 9.35 5.28
N MET A 121 26.94 8.32 4.61
CA MET A 121 26.99 6.95 5.16
C MET A 121 27.81 6.89 6.45
N ILE A 122 28.94 7.60 6.52
CA ILE A 122 29.77 7.69 7.73
C ILE A 122 28.99 8.38 8.86
N VAL A 123 28.30 9.49 8.57
CA VAL A 123 27.47 10.19 9.56
C VAL A 123 26.35 9.28 10.07
N LEU A 124 25.67 8.57 9.17
CA LEU A 124 24.59 7.66 9.51
C LEU A 124 25.06 6.53 10.43
N ILE A 125 26.15 5.85 10.08
CA ILE A 125 26.67 4.73 10.88
C ILE A 125 27.12 5.21 12.28
N THR A 126 27.65 6.43 12.37
CA THR A 126 28.20 6.96 13.63
C THR A 126 27.13 7.56 14.54
N LYS A 127 26.10 8.20 13.99
CA LYS A 127 25.10 8.98 14.76
C LYS A 127 23.69 8.40 14.72
N GLY A 128 23.38 7.52 13.78
CA GLY A 128 22.04 6.98 13.60
C GLY A 128 21.57 6.13 14.78
N ASP A 129 20.34 6.40 15.21
CA ASP A 129 19.63 5.56 16.16
C ASP A 129 19.05 4.33 15.47
N ASN A 130 18.89 3.24 16.24
CA ASN A 130 18.35 1.99 15.69
C ASN A 130 16.94 2.22 15.12
N GLY A 131 16.71 1.77 13.89
CA GLY A 131 15.46 1.96 13.16
C GLY A 131 15.31 3.32 12.47
N SER A 132 16.27 4.24 12.61
CA SER A 132 16.21 5.56 11.99
C SER A 132 16.32 5.51 10.46
N VAL A 133 15.69 6.50 9.81
CA VAL A 133 15.62 6.64 8.35
C VAL A 133 16.16 8.02 7.97
N TRP A 134 17.13 8.07 7.07
CA TRP A 134 17.85 9.31 6.75
C TRP A 134 17.85 9.58 5.25
N VAL A 135 17.71 10.85 4.87
CA VAL A 135 17.78 11.30 3.48
C VAL A 135 19.15 11.91 3.19
N CYS A 136 19.64 11.63 1.99
CA CYS A 136 20.85 12.24 1.43
C CYS A 136 20.47 12.82 0.06
N GLU A 137 20.61 14.12 -0.12
CA GLU A 137 20.23 14.81 -1.36
C GLU A 137 21.04 16.08 -1.60
N GLY A 138 21.16 16.48 -2.88
CA GLY A 138 21.72 17.77 -3.28
C GLY A 138 23.16 18.09 -2.85
N ASP A 139 23.98 17.08 -2.52
CA ASP A 139 25.30 17.26 -1.91
C ASP A 139 25.31 17.95 -0.52
N GLU A 140 24.14 18.05 0.12
CA GLU A 140 23.94 18.65 1.44
C GLU A 140 24.16 17.65 2.60
N PRO A 141 24.32 18.12 3.85
CA PRO A 141 24.33 17.25 5.02
C PRO A 141 23.08 16.39 5.12
N ILE A 142 23.25 15.10 5.41
CA ILE A 142 22.12 14.17 5.59
C ILE A 142 21.28 14.55 6.80
N TYR A 143 20.00 14.25 6.75
CA TYR A 143 19.05 14.51 7.84
C TYR A 143 18.15 13.31 8.10
N GLU A 144 17.76 13.14 9.35
CA GLU A 144 16.81 12.10 9.76
C GLU A 144 15.39 12.52 9.38
N VAL A 145 14.61 11.57 8.86
CA VAL A 145 13.20 11.75 8.55
C VAL A 145 12.36 11.17 9.68
N ASN A 146 11.52 12.01 10.26
CA ASN A 146 10.49 11.57 11.18
C ASN A 146 9.28 11.05 10.40
N ILE A 147 9.10 9.73 10.35
CA ILE A 147 7.91 9.09 9.78
C ILE A 147 6.92 8.87 10.93
N PRO A 148 5.86 9.69 11.02
CA PRO A 148 4.93 9.61 12.14
C PRO A 148 4.16 8.28 12.11
N GLY A 149 3.90 7.72 13.30
CA GLY A 149 2.99 6.60 13.45
C GLY A 149 1.55 7.00 13.14
N ARG A 150 0.68 6.01 12.86
CA ARG A 150 -0.64 6.29 12.29
C ARG A 150 -1.54 7.16 13.18
N LEU A 151 -1.39 7.01 14.51
CA LEU A 151 -2.17 7.76 15.50
C LEU A 151 -1.92 9.27 15.47
N ARG A 152 -0.79 9.73 14.90
CA ARG A 152 -0.58 11.17 14.72
C ARG A 152 -1.50 11.76 13.65
N TYR A 153 -1.88 10.98 12.63
CA TYR A 153 -2.79 11.43 11.58
C TYR A 153 -4.23 11.58 12.07
N GLN A 154 -4.66 10.79 13.09
CA GLN A 154 -5.98 10.93 13.71
C GLN A 154 -6.28 12.36 14.19
N SER A 155 -5.26 13.11 14.62
CA SER A 155 -5.43 14.49 15.11
C SER A 155 -5.45 15.57 14.03
N LEU A 156 -4.98 15.25 12.81
CA LEU A 156 -4.80 16.23 11.73
C LEU A 156 -6.04 16.37 10.84
N ALA A 157 -6.89 15.33 10.78
CA ALA A 157 -8.17 15.37 10.06
C ALA A 157 -9.13 14.27 10.54
N PRO A 158 -9.55 14.24 11.83
CA PRO A 158 -10.54 13.26 12.27
C PRO A 158 -11.87 13.56 11.58
N PHE A 159 -12.25 12.77 10.59
CA PHE A 159 -13.64 12.73 10.18
C PHE A 159 -14.36 12.00 11.30
N THR A 160 -15.20 12.70 12.05
CA THR A 160 -15.98 12.08 13.13
C THR A 160 -17.30 11.60 12.56
N PHE A 161 -17.64 10.33 12.80
CA PHE A 161 -18.98 9.82 12.54
C PHE A 161 -19.98 10.72 13.29
N LYS A 162 -20.96 11.28 12.60
CA LYS A 162 -22.16 11.82 13.25
C LYS A 162 -23.28 10.85 12.98
N PRO A 163 -23.61 9.96 13.92
CA PRO A 163 -24.67 8.97 13.73
C PRO A 163 -25.96 9.58 13.18
N ALA A 164 -26.33 10.81 13.54
CA ALA A 164 -27.56 11.46 13.06
C ALA A 164 -27.51 11.98 11.60
N ASP A 165 -26.41 12.57 11.15
CA ASP A 165 -26.26 13.09 9.78
C ASP A 165 -26.03 11.94 8.78
N ASP A 166 -25.29 10.92 9.21
CA ASP A 166 -25.01 9.75 8.39
C ASP A 166 -26.15 8.75 8.45
N THR A 167 -26.89 8.60 9.56
CA THR A 167 -28.17 7.85 9.53
C THR A 167 -29.13 8.50 8.54
N LYS A 168 -29.06 9.81 8.30
CA LYS A 168 -29.80 10.47 7.23
C LYS A 168 -29.21 10.17 5.84
N LEU A 169 -27.89 10.19 5.64
CA LEU A 169 -27.25 9.73 4.40
C LEU A 169 -27.60 8.28 4.08
N PHE A 170 -27.52 7.39 5.07
CA PHE A 170 -27.90 5.98 5.00
C PHE A 170 -29.41 5.82 4.82
N GLN A 171 -30.28 6.53 5.56
CA GLN A 171 -31.73 6.52 5.37
C GLN A 171 -32.13 7.11 4.00
N ASP A 172 -31.40 8.05 3.45
CA ASP A 172 -31.57 8.59 2.10
C ASP A 172 -31.04 7.59 1.04
N ILE A 173 -30.05 6.76 1.37
CA ILE A 173 -29.60 5.63 0.53
C ILE A 173 -30.60 4.46 0.59
N TYR A 174 -31.20 4.20 1.76
CA TYR A 174 -32.09 3.05 2.05
C TYR A 174 -33.58 3.35 1.85
N SER A 175 -34.02 4.61 1.83
CA SER A 175 -35.41 4.96 1.57
C SER A 175 -35.68 4.99 0.07
N GLN A 176 -36.71 4.27 -0.36
CA GLN A 176 -37.19 4.28 -1.75
C GLN A 176 -37.73 5.65 -2.20
N THR A 177 -37.74 6.65 -1.30
CA THR A 177 -38.35 7.98 -1.44
C THR A 177 -37.34 9.14 -1.37
N ALA A 178 -36.03 8.86 -1.31
CA ALA A 178 -35.02 9.92 -1.18
C ALA A 178 -35.03 10.88 -2.38
N SER A 179 -35.15 12.19 -2.09
CA SER A 179 -35.24 13.25 -3.10
C SER A 179 -34.08 13.22 -4.11
N ASP A 180 -34.37 13.57 -5.36
CA ASP A 180 -33.52 13.40 -6.55
C ASP A 180 -32.13 14.07 -6.49
N SER A 181 -31.84 14.95 -5.52
CA SER A 181 -30.60 15.73 -5.48
C SER A 181 -29.42 15.03 -4.79
N VAL A 182 -29.65 14.40 -3.63
CA VAL A 182 -28.61 13.67 -2.86
C VAL A 182 -28.43 12.26 -3.42
N SER A 183 -29.55 11.58 -3.70
CA SER A 183 -29.56 10.29 -4.40
C SER A 183 -29.00 10.42 -5.82
N GLY A 184 -29.18 11.56 -6.50
CA GLY A 184 -28.62 11.86 -7.82
C GLY A 184 -27.09 11.92 -7.85
N ARG A 185 -26.46 12.63 -6.90
CA ARG A 185 -25.00 12.75 -6.81
C ARG A 185 -24.35 11.41 -6.41
N PHE A 186 -24.98 10.66 -5.51
CA PHE A 186 -24.54 9.33 -5.09
C PHE A 186 -24.69 8.30 -6.21
N ARG A 187 -25.86 8.22 -6.86
CA ARG A 187 -26.07 7.42 -8.09
C ARG A 187 -25.09 7.81 -9.19
N GLN A 188 -24.66 9.07 -9.28
CA GLN A 188 -23.67 9.51 -10.27
C GLN A 188 -22.24 9.02 -9.96
N VAL A 189 -21.88 8.86 -8.68
CA VAL A 189 -20.62 8.21 -8.26
C VAL A 189 -20.67 6.71 -8.58
N PHE A 190 -21.78 6.02 -8.27
CA PHE A 190 -21.97 4.59 -8.60
C PHE A 190 -22.32 4.30 -10.06
N LYS A 191 -22.59 5.33 -10.87
CA LYS A 191 -22.58 5.23 -12.35
C LYS A 191 -21.16 5.14 -12.92
N ARG A 192 -20.12 5.45 -12.13
CA ARG A 192 -18.72 5.22 -12.53
C ARG A 192 -18.35 3.78 -12.23
N LYS A 193 -17.52 3.20 -13.09
CA LYS A 193 -17.04 1.84 -12.91
C LYS A 193 -16.10 1.78 -11.69
N ILE A 194 -16.35 0.86 -10.77
CA ILE A 194 -15.57 0.68 -9.54
C ILE A 194 -14.81 -0.65 -9.65
N ALA A 195 -13.49 -0.58 -9.48
CA ALA A 195 -12.63 -1.75 -9.39
C ALA A 195 -12.10 -1.86 -7.95
N LEU A 196 -12.49 -2.92 -7.25
CA LEU A 196 -11.97 -3.23 -5.92
C LEU A 196 -10.87 -4.29 -6.06
N VAL A 197 -9.64 -3.95 -5.67
CA VAL A 197 -8.48 -4.84 -5.81
C VAL A 197 -8.04 -5.31 -4.43
N THR A 198 -8.24 -6.61 -4.12
CA THR A 198 -7.99 -7.15 -2.77
C THR A 198 -7.10 -8.38 -2.76
N GLY A 199 -6.48 -8.65 -1.60
CA GLY A 199 -5.73 -9.86 -1.29
C GLY A 199 -6.25 -10.58 -0.04
N GLY A 200 -7.59 -10.71 0.12
CA GLY A 200 -8.19 -11.58 1.16
C GLY A 200 -9.46 -11.06 1.87
N ILE A 201 -9.70 -9.75 1.92
CA ILE A 201 -10.90 -9.14 2.56
C ILE A 201 -12.08 -9.01 1.54
N GLY A 202 -11.82 -9.31 0.26
CA GLY A 202 -12.67 -8.96 -0.87
C GLY A 202 -14.09 -9.50 -0.80
N LEU A 203 -14.29 -10.76 -0.45
CA LEU A 203 -15.61 -11.39 -0.58
C LEU A 203 -16.68 -10.75 0.32
N SER A 204 -16.46 -10.75 1.63
CA SER A 204 -17.43 -10.22 2.58
C SER A 204 -17.68 -8.73 2.33
N SER A 205 -16.65 -8.01 1.86
CA SER A 205 -16.78 -6.61 1.47
C SER A 205 -17.61 -6.42 0.20
N VAL A 206 -17.46 -7.28 -0.82
CA VAL A 206 -18.21 -7.18 -2.08
C VAL A 206 -19.70 -7.39 -1.86
N LYS A 207 -20.10 -8.41 -1.08
CA LYS A 207 -21.53 -8.63 -0.77
C LYS A 207 -22.13 -7.43 -0.04
N GLU A 208 -21.42 -6.91 0.95
CA GLU A 208 -21.91 -5.77 1.71
C GLU A 208 -21.96 -4.49 0.85
N LEU A 209 -20.97 -4.27 -0.03
CA LEU A 209 -21.00 -3.18 -1.00
C LEU A 209 -22.19 -3.32 -1.98
N LEU A 210 -22.49 -4.54 -2.44
CA LEU A 210 -23.67 -4.81 -3.28
C LEU A 210 -24.99 -4.49 -2.56
N ARG A 211 -25.11 -4.77 -1.25
CA ARG A 211 -26.25 -4.34 -0.41
C ARG A 211 -26.40 -2.83 -0.36
N HIS A 212 -25.31 -2.10 -0.48
CA HIS A 212 -25.28 -0.63 -0.51
C HIS A 212 -25.41 -0.06 -1.94
N GLY A 213 -25.78 -0.87 -2.92
CA GLY A 213 -26.06 -0.42 -4.29
C GLY A 213 -24.81 -0.19 -5.15
N VAL A 214 -23.62 -0.57 -4.67
CA VAL A 214 -22.40 -0.56 -5.49
C VAL A 214 -22.56 -1.59 -6.62
N GLN A 215 -22.22 -1.20 -7.84
CA GLN A 215 -22.14 -2.13 -8.98
C GLN A 215 -20.68 -2.48 -9.25
N PHE A 216 -20.42 -3.76 -9.48
CA PHE A 216 -19.11 -4.26 -9.90
C PHE A 216 -19.23 -4.75 -11.34
N ASP A 217 -18.36 -4.30 -12.23
CA ASP A 217 -18.28 -4.88 -13.58
C ASP A 217 -17.63 -6.27 -13.50
N TYR A 218 -16.59 -6.42 -12.67
CA TYR A 218 -15.77 -7.62 -12.57
C TYR A 218 -15.38 -7.92 -11.11
N ILE A 219 -15.40 -9.19 -10.74
CA ILE A 219 -14.81 -9.75 -9.52
C ILE A 219 -13.74 -10.74 -9.98
N ALA A 220 -12.50 -10.55 -9.51
CA ALA A 220 -11.38 -11.41 -9.87
C ALA A 220 -10.80 -12.12 -8.64
N ASP A 221 -10.64 -13.44 -8.71
CA ASP A 221 -10.01 -14.26 -7.68
C ASP A 221 -9.24 -15.45 -8.31
N ILE A 222 -8.25 -15.98 -7.59
CA ILE A 222 -7.50 -17.17 -8.00
C ILE A 222 -8.27 -18.47 -7.70
N ASP A 223 -9.12 -18.45 -6.66
CA ASP A 223 -9.95 -19.58 -6.25
C ASP A 223 -11.27 -19.59 -7.05
N GLU A 224 -11.22 -20.24 -8.21
CA GLU A 224 -12.36 -20.35 -9.13
C GLU A 224 -13.59 -21.05 -8.52
N PRO A 225 -13.47 -22.22 -7.84
CA PRO A 225 -14.63 -22.85 -7.20
C PRO A 225 -15.34 -21.92 -6.22
N ARG A 226 -14.57 -21.23 -5.38
CA ARG A 226 -15.11 -20.26 -4.43
C ARG A 226 -15.69 -19.05 -5.16
N GLY A 227 -14.99 -18.50 -6.15
CA GLY A 227 -15.44 -17.39 -6.98
C GLY A 227 -16.79 -17.62 -7.67
N GLU A 228 -17.00 -18.82 -8.21
CA GLU A 228 -18.25 -19.24 -8.84
C GLU A 228 -19.38 -19.44 -7.82
N GLU A 229 -19.09 -20.00 -6.65
CA GLU A 229 -20.06 -20.09 -5.55
C GLU A 229 -20.52 -18.70 -5.11
N ILE A 230 -19.57 -17.77 -4.96
CA ILE A 230 -19.84 -16.37 -4.62
C ILE A 230 -20.73 -15.72 -5.67
N LEU A 231 -20.41 -15.91 -6.95
CA LEU A 231 -21.21 -15.32 -8.04
C LEU A 231 -22.65 -15.85 -7.99
N LYS A 232 -22.86 -17.14 -7.69
CA LYS A 232 -24.20 -17.70 -7.50
C LYS A 232 -24.93 -17.06 -6.32
N GLU A 233 -24.25 -16.85 -5.19
CA GLU A 233 -24.82 -16.16 -4.03
C GLU A 233 -25.19 -14.70 -4.37
N ILE A 234 -24.32 -13.98 -5.08
CA ILE A 234 -24.57 -12.62 -5.56
C ILE A 234 -25.77 -12.58 -6.50
N ILE A 235 -25.85 -13.49 -7.47
CA ILE A 235 -26.96 -13.56 -8.42
C ILE A 235 -28.26 -13.88 -7.68
N LYS A 236 -28.21 -14.77 -6.69
CA LYS A 236 -29.36 -15.13 -5.86
C LYS A 236 -29.87 -13.96 -5.00
N GLU A 237 -28.97 -13.18 -4.42
CA GLU A 237 -29.31 -12.09 -3.49
C GLU A 237 -29.62 -10.77 -4.22
N PHE A 238 -28.93 -10.46 -5.32
CA PHE A 238 -28.97 -9.13 -5.98
C PHE A 238 -29.42 -9.15 -7.44
N GLY A 239 -29.65 -10.33 -8.03
CA GLY A 239 -30.03 -10.52 -9.42
C GLY A 239 -28.86 -10.64 -10.40
N THR A 240 -29.16 -10.88 -11.67
CA THR A 240 -28.17 -11.00 -12.75
C THR A 240 -27.56 -9.64 -13.14
N ASN A 241 -26.40 -9.63 -13.80
CA ASN A 241 -25.65 -8.43 -14.24
C ASN A 241 -25.14 -7.51 -13.11
N ARG A 242 -24.94 -8.04 -11.90
CA ARG A 242 -24.41 -7.29 -10.75
C ARG A 242 -22.90 -7.42 -10.57
N ALA A 243 -22.33 -8.49 -11.12
CA ALA A 243 -20.91 -8.79 -11.18
C ALA A 243 -20.64 -9.88 -12.22
N ILE A 244 -19.43 -9.90 -12.78
CA ILE A 244 -18.91 -11.02 -13.58
C ILE A 244 -17.70 -11.58 -12.84
N PHE A 245 -17.69 -12.88 -12.55
CA PHE A 245 -16.50 -13.53 -12.01
C PHE A 245 -15.49 -13.81 -13.13
N ILE A 246 -14.22 -13.51 -12.88
CA ILE A 246 -13.11 -13.87 -13.75
C ILE A 246 -12.03 -14.52 -12.91
N LYS A 247 -11.81 -15.83 -13.13
CA LYS A 247 -10.64 -16.52 -12.58
C LYS A 247 -9.39 -15.80 -13.04
N THR A 248 -8.65 -15.24 -12.09
CA THR A 248 -7.44 -14.48 -12.37
C THR A 248 -6.37 -14.88 -11.38
N ASP A 249 -5.35 -15.59 -11.87
CA ASP A 249 -4.10 -15.69 -11.12
C ASP A 249 -3.29 -14.42 -11.37
N VAL A 250 -3.45 -13.47 -10.46
CA VAL A 250 -2.70 -12.21 -10.43
C VAL A 250 -1.18 -12.42 -10.31
N THR A 251 -0.69 -13.61 -10.00
CA THR A 251 0.75 -13.92 -10.01
C THR A 251 1.25 -14.42 -11.37
N GLN A 252 0.34 -14.86 -12.25
CA GLN A 252 0.61 -15.46 -13.57
C GLN A 252 0.08 -14.60 -14.71
N VAL A 253 0.29 -13.28 -14.66
CA VAL A 253 -0.13 -12.36 -15.72
C VAL A 253 0.86 -12.42 -16.89
N ASN A 254 0.93 -13.59 -17.53
CA ASN A 254 1.60 -13.80 -18.82
C ASN A 254 0.70 -13.40 -20.01
N GLN A 255 -0.52 -12.91 -19.74
CA GLN A 255 -1.50 -12.49 -20.75
C GLN A 255 -1.47 -10.99 -21.07
N LEU A 256 -0.72 -10.19 -20.31
CA LEU A 256 -0.41 -8.82 -20.70
C LEU A 256 0.79 -8.87 -21.63
N GLU A 257 0.62 -8.47 -22.89
CA GLU A 257 1.70 -8.29 -23.86
C GLU A 257 2.89 -7.62 -23.15
N GLY A 258 4.00 -8.36 -23.08
CA GLY A 258 4.87 -8.37 -21.91
C GLY A 258 5.34 -7.00 -21.41
N LYS A 259 5.45 -6.87 -20.07
CA LYS A 259 6.54 -6.11 -19.38
C LYS A 259 6.52 -6.03 -17.85
N VAL A 260 5.60 -6.68 -17.10
CA VAL A 260 5.64 -6.60 -15.62
C VAL A 260 5.47 -7.96 -14.92
N LYS A 261 6.57 -8.58 -14.51
CA LYS A 261 6.58 -9.73 -13.58
C LYS A 261 6.58 -9.24 -12.13
N CYS A 262 5.43 -8.82 -11.61
CA CYS A 262 5.25 -8.50 -10.20
C CYS A 262 4.14 -9.39 -9.62
N PRO A 263 4.43 -10.38 -8.75
CA PRO A 263 3.42 -11.30 -8.23
C PRO A 263 2.53 -10.69 -7.13
N ASN A 264 2.39 -9.36 -7.10
CA ASN A 264 1.57 -8.66 -6.12
C ASN A 264 0.16 -8.42 -6.70
N ALA A 265 -0.85 -8.97 -6.04
CA ALA A 265 -2.26 -8.87 -6.44
C ALA A 265 -2.74 -7.43 -6.63
N VAL A 266 -2.32 -6.52 -5.75
CA VAL A 266 -2.71 -5.10 -5.81
C VAL A 266 -2.13 -4.43 -7.05
N VAL A 267 -0.85 -4.71 -7.36
CA VAL A 267 -0.21 -4.18 -8.57
C VAL A 267 -0.95 -4.64 -9.82
N GLN A 268 -1.19 -5.93 -9.91
CA GLN A 268 -1.72 -6.55 -11.12
C GLN A 268 -3.17 -6.16 -11.35
N GLY A 269 -4.01 -6.20 -10.32
CA GLY A 269 -5.39 -5.72 -10.41
C GLY A 269 -5.48 -4.23 -10.75
N THR A 270 -4.58 -3.41 -10.18
CA THR A 270 -4.53 -1.96 -10.52
C THR A 270 -4.14 -1.76 -11.98
N LEU A 271 -3.10 -2.42 -12.46
CA LEU A 271 -2.63 -2.27 -13.85
C LEU A 271 -3.67 -2.78 -14.87
N LEU A 272 -4.36 -3.88 -14.57
CA LEU A 272 -5.46 -4.38 -15.38
C LEU A 272 -6.61 -3.37 -15.44
N ALA A 273 -7.03 -2.81 -14.30
CA ALA A 273 -8.07 -1.79 -14.26
C ALA A 273 -7.66 -0.56 -15.10
N LEU A 274 -6.43 -0.07 -14.96
CA LEU A 274 -5.92 1.04 -15.77
C LEU A 274 -5.92 0.71 -17.27
N GLN A 275 -5.52 -0.50 -17.65
CA GLN A 275 -5.42 -0.91 -19.06
C GLN A 275 -6.79 -1.05 -19.74
N TYR A 276 -7.75 -1.67 -19.08
CA TYR A 276 -9.04 -2.00 -19.70
C TYR A 276 -10.11 -0.92 -19.50
N MET A 277 -9.95 -0.06 -18.50
CA MET A 277 -10.99 0.92 -18.12
C MET A 277 -10.50 2.37 -18.19
N GLY A 278 -9.20 2.61 -18.38
CA GLY A 278 -8.62 3.95 -18.45
C GLY A 278 -9.13 4.72 -19.66
N LYS A 279 -9.42 6.02 -19.48
CA LYS A 279 -9.92 6.89 -20.56
C LYS A 279 -8.94 7.03 -21.72
N ASP A 280 -7.65 7.04 -21.45
CA ASP A 280 -6.56 7.02 -22.43
C ASP A 280 -6.49 5.72 -23.25
N LYS A 281 -7.21 4.68 -22.82
CA LYS A 281 -7.37 3.39 -23.53
C LYS A 281 -8.78 3.18 -24.09
N GLY A 282 -9.58 4.25 -24.19
CA GLY A 282 -10.95 4.20 -24.70
C GLY A 282 -12.01 3.79 -23.66
N GLY A 283 -11.61 3.59 -22.40
CA GLY A 283 -12.51 3.37 -21.28
C GLY A 283 -13.17 4.66 -20.77
N LYS A 284 -13.86 4.56 -19.62
CA LYS A 284 -14.58 5.69 -18.99
C LYS A 284 -13.84 6.28 -17.78
N GLY A 285 -12.70 5.72 -17.39
CA GLY A 285 -12.10 5.94 -16.07
C GLY A 285 -12.94 5.31 -14.96
N GLY A 286 -12.66 5.66 -13.71
CA GLY A 286 -13.34 5.06 -12.56
C GLY A 286 -12.69 5.37 -11.22
N VAL A 287 -12.90 4.46 -10.28
CA VAL A 287 -12.26 4.48 -8.96
C VAL A 287 -11.61 3.12 -8.71
N ILE A 288 -10.35 3.13 -8.30
CA ILE A 288 -9.61 1.95 -7.81
C ILE A 288 -9.40 2.16 -6.32
N VAL A 289 -9.82 1.17 -5.52
CA VAL A 289 -9.51 1.12 -4.08
C VAL A 289 -8.49 0.02 -3.85
N ASN A 290 -7.27 0.42 -3.51
CA ASN A 290 -6.19 -0.47 -3.15
C ASN A 290 -6.22 -0.78 -1.66
N MET A 291 -6.31 -2.06 -1.32
CA MET A 291 -6.37 -2.51 0.06
C MET A 291 -4.97 -2.61 0.68
N GLY A 292 -4.65 -1.57 1.44
CA GLY A 292 -3.50 -1.44 2.31
C GLY A 292 -3.66 -2.17 3.66
N SER A 293 -3.12 -1.59 4.71
CA SER A 293 -3.24 -2.00 6.12
C SER A 293 -2.76 -0.86 7.02
N THR A 294 -3.13 -0.83 8.30
CA THR A 294 -2.42 0.03 9.27
C THR A 294 -0.90 -0.26 9.33
N ALA A 295 -0.48 -1.47 8.92
CA ALA A 295 0.92 -1.83 8.69
C ALA A 295 1.59 -1.09 7.50
N ASP A 296 0.84 -0.31 6.71
CA ASP A 296 1.40 0.62 5.73
C ASP A 296 2.10 1.81 6.41
N LEU A 297 1.65 2.15 7.62
CA LEU A 297 2.04 3.38 8.33
C LEU A 297 2.93 3.10 9.54
N GLU A 298 2.93 1.87 10.04
CA GLU A 298 3.65 1.48 11.25
C GLU A 298 4.50 0.23 11.08
N PRO A 299 5.70 0.18 11.70
CA PRO A 299 6.46 -1.04 11.81
C PRO A 299 5.78 -2.05 12.73
N ALA A 300 6.06 -3.34 12.52
CA ALA A 300 5.69 -4.40 13.45
C ALA A 300 6.78 -5.47 13.46
N SER A 301 7.21 -5.85 14.67
CA SER A 301 8.34 -6.76 14.84
C SER A 301 7.99 -8.20 14.44
N TYR A 302 6.73 -8.62 14.63
CA TYR A 302 6.30 -10.00 14.42
C TYR A 302 6.03 -10.37 12.95
N SER A 303 5.97 -9.38 12.05
CA SER A 303 5.73 -9.66 10.64
C SER A 303 6.42 -8.65 9.71
N PRO A 304 7.77 -8.56 9.75
CA PRO A 304 8.50 -7.55 9.00
C PRO A 304 8.22 -7.66 7.49
N ILE A 305 8.09 -8.87 6.93
CA ILE A 305 7.82 -9.06 5.50
C ILE A 305 6.40 -8.62 5.11
N TYR A 306 5.40 -8.88 5.95
CA TYR A 306 4.04 -8.41 5.71
C TYR A 306 4.00 -6.88 5.73
N VAL A 307 4.56 -6.25 6.77
CA VAL A 307 4.66 -4.79 6.90
C VAL A 307 5.35 -4.19 5.69
N SER A 308 6.45 -4.80 5.24
CA SER A 308 7.18 -4.35 4.04
C SER A 308 6.33 -4.41 2.77
N THR A 309 5.57 -5.50 2.61
CA THR A 309 4.65 -5.66 1.46
C THR A 309 3.51 -4.65 1.50
N LYS A 310 3.10 -4.24 2.70
CA LYS A 310 2.09 -3.23 2.93
C LYS A 310 2.62 -1.82 2.64
N HIS A 311 3.81 -1.48 3.13
CA HIS A 311 4.52 -0.26 2.70
C HIS A 311 4.72 -0.20 1.17
N PHE A 312 4.98 -1.33 0.50
CA PHE A 312 5.01 -1.38 -0.97
C PHE A 312 3.69 -0.90 -1.59
N VAL A 313 2.55 -1.39 -1.09
CA VAL A 313 1.22 -1.03 -1.59
C VAL A 313 0.97 0.47 -1.43
N LEU A 314 1.39 1.05 -0.30
CA LEU A 314 1.30 2.49 -0.05
C LEU A 314 2.09 3.29 -1.11
N GLY A 315 3.37 2.99 -1.29
CA GLY A 315 4.23 3.71 -2.25
C GLY A 315 3.77 3.55 -3.69
N PHE A 316 3.34 2.35 -4.08
CA PHE A 316 2.77 2.06 -5.39
C PHE A 316 1.48 2.85 -5.64
N SER A 317 0.54 2.80 -4.69
CA SER A 317 -0.78 3.43 -4.83
C SER A 317 -0.68 4.95 -4.87
N ARG A 318 0.13 5.56 -3.98
CA ARG A 318 0.36 7.01 -4.00
C ARG A 318 1.03 7.48 -5.29
N SER A 319 1.93 6.69 -5.87
CA SER A 319 2.60 7.02 -7.14
C SER A 319 1.63 7.04 -8.32
N LEU A 320 0.68 6.10 -8.35
CA LEU A 320 -0.40 6.08 -9.34
C LEU A 320 -1.51 7.10 -9.04
N GLY A 321 -1.64 7.54 -7.79
CA GLY A 321 -2.54 8.60 -7.36
C GLY A 321 -2.07 10.03 -7.63
N THR A 322 -1.10 10.22 -8.53
CA THR A 322 -0.62 11.55 -8.90
C THR A 322 -1.43 12.17 -10.04
N PRO A 323 -1.46 13.51 -10.20
CA PRO A 323 -2.17 14.18 -11.28
C PRO A 323 -1.81 13.64 -12.67
N TYR A 324 -0.53 13.30 -12.88
CA TYR A 324 -0.03 12.69 -14.12
C TYR A 324 -0.90 11.52 -14.62
N TYR A 325 -1.29 10.60 -13.72
CA TYR A 325 -2.12 9.46 -14.09
C TYR A 325 -3.60 9.83 -14.15
N TYR A 326 -4.09 10.64 -13.21
CA TYR A 326 -5.49 11.04 -13.15
C TYR A 326 -5.96 11.74 -14.43
N ASP A 327 -5.18 12.71 -14.91
CA ASP A 327 -5.56 13.55 -16.04
C ASP A 327 -5.72 12.76 -17.36
N ARG A 328 -5.04 11.61 -17.45
CA ARG A 328 -5.05 10.72 -18.62
C ARG A 328 -6.11 9.63 -18.49
N THR A 329 -6.08 8.93 -17.36
CA THR A 329 -6.85 7.70 -17.15
C THR A 329 -8.25 8.00 -16.63
N VAL A 330 -8.43 9.16 -15.99
CA VAL A 330 -9.63 9.57 -15.25
C VAL A 330 -9.98 8.54 -14.16
N PHE A 331 -8.94 7.92 -13.58
CA PHE A 331 -9.05 7.05 -12.42
C PHE A 331 -8.65 7.78 -11.14
N LYS A 332 -9.56 7.78 -10.16
CA LYS A 332 -9.15 8.03 -8.77
C LYS A 332 -8.50 6.76 -8.22
N ILE A 333 -7.25 6.85 -7.78
CA ILE A 333 -6.56 5.78 -7.05
C ILE A 333 -6.61 6.12 -5.57
N LEU A 334 -7.28 5.28 -4.78
CA LEU A 334 -7.50 5.49 -3.35
C LEU A 334 -6.90 4.33 -2.57
N THR A 335 -6.33 4.60 -1.39
CA THR A 335 -5.75 3.55 -0.54
C THR A 335 -6.54 3.44 0.76
N MET A 336 -7.03 2.23 1.06
CA MET A 336 -7.70 1.93 2.33
C MET A 336 -6.75 1.13 3.23
N CYS A 337 -6.48 1.63 4.43
CA CYS A 337 -5.59 1.04 5.43
C CYS A 337 -6.41 0.52 6.62
N PRO A 338 -7.02 -0.68 6.52
CA PRO A 338 -7.79 -1.23 7.63
C PRO A 338 -6.87 -1.73 8.75
N GLY A 339 -7.33 -1.55 9.99
CA GLY A 339 -6.84 -2.26 11.17
C GLY A 339 -7.26 -3.74 11.21
N PRO A 340 -6.94 -4.46 12.30
CA PRO A 340 -7.29 -5.87 12.45
C PRO A 340 -8.79 -6.11 12.24
N THR A 341 -9.15 -6.92 11.24
CA THR A 341 -10.55 -7.12 10.83
C THR A 341 -10.97 -8.57 11.06
N TYR A 342 -12.03 -8.80 11.84
CA TYR A 342 -12.50 -10.15 12.16
C TYR A 342 -12.98 -10.88 10.89
N THR A 343 -12.16 -11.80 10.40
CA THR A 343 -12.46 -12.62 9.22
C THR A 343 -12.01 -14.07 9.45
N PRO A 344 -12.68 -15.07 8.84
CA PRO A 344 -12.24 -16.47 8.91
C PRO A 344 -10.79 -16.68 8.44
N LEU A 345 -10.35 -15.87 7.47
CA LEU A 345 -8.99 -15.90 6.91
C LEU A 345 -7.93 -15.52 7.96
N ILE A 346 -8.20 -14.51 8.79
CA ILE A 346 -7.30 -14.11 9.88
C ILE A 346 -7.15 -15.25 10.89
N THR A 347 -8.23 -15.91 11.26
CA THR A 347 -8.19 -17.01 12.24
C THR A 347 -7.27 -18.15 11.79
N GLU A 348 -7.30 -18.52 10.52
CA GLU A 348 -6.49 -19.64 10.01
C GLU A 348 -5.04 -19.22 9.70
N ALA A 349 -4.84 -18.04 9.12
CA ALA A 349 -3.51 -17.49 8.89
C ALA A 349 -2.75 -17.27 10.20
N TYR A 350 -3.42 -16.78 11.25
CA TYR A 350 -2.82 -16.61 12.57
C TYR A 350 -2.39 -17.94 13.17
N LYS A 351 -3.18 -19.02 13.05
CA LYS A 351 -2.78 -20.34 13.57
C LYS A 351 -1.46 -20.82 12.95
N HIS A 352 -1.35 -20.75 11.62
CA HIS A 352 -0.13 -21.18 10.93
C HIS A 352 1.06 -20.27 11.23
N THR A 353 0.86 -18.96 11.28
CA THR A 353 1.93 -18.02 11.65
C THR A 353 2.40 -18.27 13.08
N LEU A 354 1.49 -18.43 14.03
CA LEU A 354 1.82 -18.69 15.43
C LEU A 354 2.65 -19.96 15.59
N THR A 355 2.35 -21.07 14.91
CA THR A 355 3.12 -22.32 15.09
C THR A 355 4.59 -22.20 14.70
N THR A 356 4.93 -21.32 13.75
CA THR A 356 6.31 -21.11 13.27
C THR A 356 7.10 -20.06 14.05
N MET A 357 6.42 -19.25 14.87
CA MET A 357 7.06 -18.23 15.71
C MET A 357 7.66 -18.81 16.99
N SER A 358 8.79 -18.25 17.44
CA SER A 358 9.34 -18.53 18.76
C SER A 358 8.43 -17.99 19.88
N LEU A 359 8.49 -18.58 21.07
CA LEU A 359 7.57 -18.25 22.18
C LEU A 359 7.63 -16.77 22.58
N ASP A 360 8.83 -16.21 22.63
CA ASP A 360 9.11 -14.81 22.89
C ASP A 360 8.53 -13.89 21.80
N LEU A 361 8.63 -14.26 20.52
CA LEU A 361 8.03 -13.47 19.44
C LEU A 361 6.51 -13.49 19.50
N ARG A 362 5.91 -14.62 19.87
CA ARG A 362 4.46 -14.72 20.11
C ARG A 362 4.02 -13.82 21.26
N GLN A 363 4.81 -13.75 22.33
CA GLN A 363 4.51 -12.88 23.46
C GLN A 363 4.58 -11.41 23.06
N ASN A 364 5.64 -10.99 22.36
CA ASN A 364 5.75 -9.64 21.84
C ASN A 364 4.61 -9.30 20.85
N MET A 365 4.23 -10.24 19.98
CA MET A 365 3.09 -10.09 19.08
C MET A 365 1.79 -9.85 19.86
N LYS A 366 1.52 -10.60 20.94
CA LYS A 366 0.34 -10.38 21.78
C LYS A 366 0.31 -8.95 22.34
N GLU A 367 1.43 -8.49 22.88
CA GLU A 367 1.55 -7.14 23.44
C GLU A 367 1.40 -6.03 22.39
N GLU A 368 1.85 -6.25 21.15
CA GLU A 368 1.63 -5.33 20.02
C GLU A 368 0.19 -5.37 19.50
N VAL A 369 -0.44 -6.55 19.45
CA VAL A 369 -1.80 -6.75 18.91
C VAL A 369 -2.88 -6.33 19.91
N GLU A 370 -2.70 -6.56 21.21
CA GLU A 370 -3.64 -6.14 22.27
C GLU A 370 -3.86 -4.62 22.30
N LYS A 371 -2.91 -3.84 21.78
CA LYS A 371 -3.02 -2.38 21.66
C LYS A 371 -3.86 -1.92 20.48
N ARG A 372 -4.35 -2.83 19.64
CA ARG A 372 -5.07 -2.52 18.40
C ARG A 372 -6.53 -2.99 18.50
N PRO A 373 -7.52 -2.08 18.48
CA PRO A 373 -8.91 -2.49 18.44
C PRO A 373 -9.17 -3.28 17.16
N GLY A 374 -9.84 -4.44 17.30
CA GLY A 374 -10.35 -5.16 16.16
C GLY A 374 -11.62 -4.50 15.62
N GLN A 375 -11.93 -4.72 14.36
CA GLN A 375 -13.14 -4.16 13.72
C GLN A 375 -13.90 -5.21 12.90
N SER A 376 -15.18 -4.93 12.64
CA SER A 376 -16.01 -5.77 11.79
C SER A 376 -15.75 -5.50 10.30
N VAL A 377 -16.16 -6.43 9.43
CA VAL A 377 -16.07 -6.21 7.97
C VAL A 377 -16.99 -5.07 7.53
N GLU A 378 -18.15 -4.95 8.15
CA GLU A 378 -19.12 -3.88 7.90
C GLU A 378 -18.50 -2.51 8.16
N ASN A 379 -17.65 -2.38 9.18
CA ASN A 379 -16.93 -1.12 9.44
C ASN A 379 -15.96 -0.77 8.31
N VAL A 380 -15.18 -1.74 7.83
CA VAL A 380 -14.28 -1.56 6.69
C VAL A 380 -15.04 -1.16 5.44
N VAL A 381 -16.19 -1.78 5.19
CA VAL A 381 -17.05 -1.47 4.03
C VAL A 381 -17.61 -0.06 4.11
N ARG A 382 -18.08 0.38 5.29
CA ARG A 382 -18.51 1.77 5.52
C ARG A 382 -17.36 2.74 5.23
N GLY A 383 -16.16 2.41 5.69
CA GLY A 383 -14.96 3.16 5.36
C GLY A 383 -14.73 3.26 3.85
N ILE A 384 -14.87 2.15 3.11
CA ILE A 384 -14.67 2.12 1.64
C ILE A 384 -15.69 3.04 0.95
N ILE A 385 -16.94 3.06 1.41
CA ILE A 385 -17.98 3.94 0.86
C ILE A 385 -17.62 5.42 1.09
N VAL A 386 -17.17 5.78 2.29
CA VAL A 386 -16.69 7.15 2.59
C VAL A 386 -15.50 7.49 1.70
N LEU A 387 -14.52 6.60 1.59
CA LEU A 387 -13.34 6.78 0.75
C LEU A 387 -13.71 7.04 -0.71
N ILE A 388 -14.56 6.21 -1.31
CA ILE A 388 -14.98 6.36 -2.72
C ILE A 388 -15.72 7.69 -2.95
N THR A 389 -16.48 8.16 -1.97
CA THR A 389 -17.35 9.33 -2.11
C THR A 389 -16.66 10.64 -1.78
N LYS A 390 -15.69 10.63 -0.86
CA LYS A 390 -15.02 11.82 -0.32
C LYS A 390 -13.53 11.90 -0.66
N GLY A 391 -12.88 10.76 -0.88
CA GLY A 391 -11.45 10.68 -1.09
C GLY A 391 -10.98 11.42 -2.35
N ASP A 392 -9.94 12.21 -2.19
CA ASP A 392 -9.21 12.81 -3.30
C ASP A 392 -8.27 11.80 -3.93
N ASN A 393 -7.94 12.02 -5.22
CA ASN A 393 -7.05 11.10 -5.93
C ASN A 393 -5.69 11.02 -5.23
N GLY A 394 -5.22 9.80 -4.97
CA GLY A 394 -3.99 9.53 -4.24
C GLY A 394 -4.09 9.59 -2.72
N SER A 395 -5.27 9.91 -2.18
CA SER A 395 -5.53 9.88 -0.73
C SER A 395 -5.38 8.47 -0.15
N VAL A 396 -4.93 8.44 1.10
CA VAL A 396 -4.73 7.24 1.91
C VAL A 396 -5.62 7.41 3.12
N TRP A 397 -6.39 6.40 3.51
CA TRP A 397 -7.33 6.53 4.62
C TRP A 397 -7.22 5.33 5.54
N VAL A 398 -7.26 5.58 6.84
CA VAL A 398 -7.19 4.55 7.88
C VAL A 398 -8.58 4.29 8.44
N CYS A 399 -8.92 3.00 8.58
CA CYS A 399 -10.18 2.53 9.14
C CYS A 399 -9.90 1.60 10.33
N GLU A 400 -10.25 2.01 11.54
CA GLU A 400 -10.01 1.30 12.80
C GLU A 400 -11.15 1.60 13.79
N ASP A 401 -12.22 0.78 13.84
CA ASP A 401 -13.42 0.76 14.75
C ASP A 401 -14.15 2.10 15.05
N GLU A 402 -13.39 3.15 15.33
CA GLU A 402 -13.66 4.59 15.33
C GLU A 402 -13.59 5.20 13.91
N PRO A 403 -13.97 6.48 13.71
CA PRO A 403 -14.30 6.94 12.38
C PRO A 403 -13.06 7.12 11.50
N ILE A 404 -13.25 6.78 10.22
CA ILE A 404 -12.21 6.75 9.19
C ILE A 404 -11.55 8.13 9.06
N TYR A 405 -10.23 8.16 8.90
CA TYR A 405 -9.45 9.40 8.74
C TYR A 405 -8.47 9.29 7.59
N GLU A 406 -8.10 10.42 7.00
CA GLU A 406 -7.09 10.52 5.94
C GLU A 406 -5.66 10.51 6.51
#